data_AF-U1ZCN8-F1
#
_entry.id   AF-U1ZCN8-F1
#
_cell.length_a   1.000
_cell.length_b   1.000
_cell.length_c   1.000
_cell.angle_alpha   90.00
_cell.angle_beta   90.00
_cell.angle_gamma   90.00
#
_symmetry.space_group_name_H-M   'P 1'
#
loop_
_entity.id
_entity.type
_entity.pdbx_description
1 polymer ?
#
loop_
_entity_poly.entity_id
_entity_poly.type
_entity_poly.pdbx_seq_one_letter_code
_entity_poly.pdbx_strand_id
1 'polypeptide(L)'
;MVVGGGNSGAQILAELSKVAETTWVTPSEPLFLPDEVDGRVLFERATERWRAQQQGRVIEQPVGGLGDVVMVPPVRDARERGVLHAVRPFVRFTEHGVVWADGSESPVDAVIWCTGFRPALSHLAALDVLEADGRVAVAGTRAEKVPALWLVGYGEWTGSASATLVGVARTARSTAEEISAYLASGAIR
;
A
#
# COMPACT_ATOMS: atom_id res chain seq x y z
N MET A 1 15.78 13.15 5.49
CA MET A 1 14.31 13.12 5.75
C MET A 1 13.68 11.91 5.08
N VAL A 2 12.77 11.21 5.75
CA VAL A 2 11.96 10.13 5.17
C VAL A 2 10.51 10.60 5.08
N VAL A 3 9.90 10.57 3.90
CA VAL A 3 8.52 11.04 3.68
C VAL A 3 7.63 9.87 3.29
N GLY A 4 6.57 9.64 4.05
CA GLY A 4 5.64 8.53 3.84
C GLY A 4 5.64 7.56 5.02
N GLY A 5 4.44 7.11 5.41
CA GLY A 5 4.24 6.15 6.49
C GLY A 5 4.35 4.69 6.02
N GLY A 6 3.64 3.81 6.73
CA GLY A 6 3.58 2.39 6.43
C GLY A 6 4.94 1.67 6.55
N ASN A 7 4.97 0.42 6.10
CA ASN A 7 6.12 -0.46 6.29
C ASN A 7 7.42 0.07 5.66
N SER A 8 7.38 0.56 4.42
CA SER A 8 8.58 1.10 3.75
C SER A 8 9.14 2.33 4.46
N GLY A 9 8.28 3.28 4.87
CA GLY A 9 8.70 4.46 5.62
C GLY A 9 9.39 4.11 6.92
N ALA A 10 8.77 3.23 7.72
CA ALA A 10 9.31 2.82 9.02
C ALA A 10 10.63 2.03 8.90
N GLN A 11 10.73 1.09 7.95
CA GLN A 11 11.94 0.27 7.78
C GLN A 11 13.11 1.10 7.25
N ILE A 12 12.88 1.99 6.28
CA ILE A 12 13.92 2.88 5.76
C ILE A 12 14.37 3.88 6.83
N LEU A 13 13.44 4.45 7.61
CA LEU A 13 13.78 5.29 8.75
C LEU A 13 14.60 4.53 9.80
N ALA A 14 14.19 3.30 10.12
CA ALA A 14 14.89 2.46 11.09
C ALA A 14 16.35 2.21 10.69
N GLU A 15 16.61 2.00 9.40
CA GLU A 15 17.96 1.82 8.87
C GLU A 15 18.76 3.14 8.87
N LEU A 16 18.21 4.21 8.27
CA LEU A 16 18.90 5.50 8.14
C LEU A 16 19.22 6.16 9.47
N SER A 17 18.34 6.05 10.45
CA SER A 17 18.51 6.65 11.78
C SER A 17 19.72 6.10 12.57
N LYS A 18 20.37 5.04 12.07
CA LYS A 18 21.63 4.51 12.65
C LYS A 18 22.86 5.29 12.18
N VAL A 19 22.74 6.03 11.08
CA VAL A 19 23.88 6.66 10.38
C VAL A 19 23.65 8.13 10.03
N ALA A 20 22.44 8.64 10.22
CA ALA A 20 22.08 10.02 9.93
C ALA A 20 21.05 10.56 10.93
N GLU A 21 21.02 11.89 11.09
CA GLU A 21 19.89 12.57 11.71
C GLU A 21 18.66 12.44 10.81
N THR A 22 17.52 12.07 11.37
CA THR A 22 16.33 11.75 10.59
C THR A 22 15.09 12.45 11.12
N THR A 23 14.30 12.96 10.17
CA THR A 23 12.93 13.42 10.39
C THR A 23 12.01 12.52 9.58
N TRP A 24 10.98 11.97 10.22
CA TRP A 24 9.97 11.15 9.57
C TRP A 24 8.69 11.96 9.36
N VAL A 25 8.31 12.17 8.10
CA VAL A 25 7.14 12.97 7.74
C VAL A 25 6.01 12.04 7.31
N THR A 26 4.86 12.16 7.96
CA THR A 26 3.68 11.31 7.70
C THR A 26 2.39 12.14 7.71
N PRO A 27 1.43 11.85 6.80
CA PRO A 27 0.17 12.60 6.72
C PRO A 27 -0.72 12.39 7.96
N SER A 28 -0.65 11.20 8.57
CA SER A 28 -1.35 10.82 9.78
C SER A 28 -0.36 10.15 10.75
N GLU A 29 -0.74 10.04 12.02
CA GLU A 29 0.05 9.28 12.98
C GLU A 29 0.21 7.82 12.53
N PRO A 30 1.45 7.29 12.48
CA PRO A 30 1.68 5.90 12.11
C PRO A 30 1.06 4.95 13.15
N LEU A 31 0.36 3.93 12.67
CA LEU A 31 -0.12 2.84 13.50
C LEU A 31 0.86 1.68 13.42
N PHE A 32 1.17 1.10 14.58
CA PHE A 32 2.06 -0.03 14.72
C PHE A 32 1.27 -1.24 15.20
N LEU A 33 1.52 -2.38 14.58
CA LEU A 33 0.99 -3.64 15.07
C LEU A 33 1.70 -4.07 16.36
N PRO A 34 1.08 -4.93 17.19
CA PRO A 34 1.75 -5.53 18.33
C PRO A 34 3.05 -6.26 17.94
N ASP A 35 4.00 -6.37 18.87
CA ASP A 35 5.31 -6.99 18.62
C ASP A 35 5.24 -8.47 18.26
N GLU A 36 4.21 -9.15 18.76
CA GLU A 36 3.95 -10.57 18.56
C GLU A 36 3.28 -10.84 17.21
N VAL A 37 2.89 -9.78 16.50
CA VAL A 37 2.13 -9.84 15.25
C VAL A 37 3.07 -9.69 14.05
N ASP A 38 3.17 -10.75 13.25
CA ASP A 38 3.85 -10.72 11.95
C ASP A 38 2.87 -10.47 10.79
N GLY A 39 3.40 -10.48 9.55
CA GLY A 39 2.61 -10.31 8.33
C GLY A 39 1.54 -11.39 8.10
N ARG A 40 1.59 -12.53 8.81
CA ARG A 40 0.56 -13.59 8.69
C ARG A 40 -0.76 -13.14 9.29
N VAL A 41 -0.74 -12.40 10.39
CA VAL A 41 -1.95 -11.86 11.02
C VAL A 41 -2.64 -10.84 10.11
N LEU A 42 -1.87 -10.06 9.35
CA LEU A 42 -2.43 -9.17 8.32
C LEU A 42 -3.21 -9.97 7.26
N PHE A 43 -2.69 -11.13 6.85
CA PHE A 43 -3.39 -12.03 5.93
C PHE A 43 -4.63 -12.68 6.56
N GLU A 44 -4.55 -13.14 7.81
CA GLU A 44 -5.69 -13.69 8.55
C GLU A 44 -6.82 -12.65 8.62
N ARG A 45 -6.50 -11.40 8.96
CA ARG A 45 -7.45 -10.27 8.97
C ARG A 45 -8.03 -9.98 7.58
N ALA A 46 -7.20 -9.97 6.53
CA ALA A 46 -7.68 -9.77 5.16
C ALA A 46 -8.62 -10.91 4.70
N THR A 47 -8.34 -12.14 5.15
CA THR A 47 -9.17 -13.32 4.89
C THR A 47 -10.50 -13.23 5.63
N GLU A 48 -10.49 -12.87 6.92
CA GLU A 48 -11.69 -12.67 7.72
C GLU A 48 -12.57 -11.55 7.16
N ARG A 49 -11.97 -10.40 6.81
CA ARG A 49 -12.69 -9.27 6.21
C ARG A 49 -13.40 -9.68 4.92
N TRP A 50 -12.72 -10.43 4.06
CA TRP A 50 -13.32 -10.93 2.82
C TRP A 50 -14.46 -11.93 3.11
N ARG A 51 -14.28 -12.86 4.05
CA ARG A 51 -15.34 -13.80 4.45
C ARG A 51 -16.55 -13.07 5.00
N ALA A 52 -16.35 -12.05 5.83
CA ALA A 52 -17.43 -11.24 6.38
C ALA A 52 -18.17 -10.45 5.29
N GLN A 53 -17.44 -9.84 4.35
CA GLN A 53 -18.04 -9.17 3.19
C GLN A 53 -18.91 -10.10 2.35
N GLN A 54 -18.43 -11.32 2.07
CA GLN A 54 -19.23 -12.34 1.36
C GLN A 54 -20.49 -12.76 2.13
N GLN A 55 -20.46 -12.66 3.47
CA GLN A 55 -21.58 -13.01 4.35
C GLN A 55 -22.48 -11.81 4.68
N GLY A 56 -22.24 -10.63 4.08
CA GLY A 56 -22.96 -9.39 4.40
C GLY A 56 -22.74 -8.89 5.83
N ARG A 57 -21.68 -9.36 6.51
CA ARG A 57 -21.33 -8.98 7.88
C ARG A 57 -20.32 -7.84 7.86
N VAL A 58 -20.55 -6.83 8.70
CA VAL A 58 -19.57 -5.79 8.99
C VAL A 58 -18.78 -6.23 10.22
N ILE A 59 -17.46 -6.34 10.10
CA ILE A 59 -16.60 -6.60 11.26
C ILE A 59 -16.29 -5.25 11.92
N GLU A 60 -16.81 -5.03 13.12
CA GLU A 60 -16.31 -3.99 14.04
C GLU A 60 -15.04 -4.52 14.70
N GLN A 61 -13.89 -4.33 14.07
CA GLN A 61 -12.60 -4.53 14.73
C GLN A 61 -11.73 -3.28 14.55
N PRO A 62 -10.86 -2.97 15.53
CA PRO A 62 -10.20 -1.68 15.62
C PRO A 62 -9.26 -1.48 14.43
N VAL A 63 -9.06 -0.21 14.11
CA VAL A 63 -8.22 0.31 13.02
C VAL A 63 -6.91 -0.48 12.94
N GLY A 64 -6.73 -1.22 11.86
CA GLY A 64 -5.47 -1.88 11.55
C GLY A 64 -5.45 -2.49 10.16
N GLY A 65 -5.15 -1.65 9.17
CA GLY A 65 -5.15 -2.02 7.76
C GLY A 65 -3.85 -2.71 7.34
N LEU A 66 -3.80 -3.21 6.11
CA LEU A 66 -2.55 -3.65 5.46
C LEU A 66 -1.47 -2.55 5.42
N GLY A 67 -1.86 -1.29 5.64
CA GLY A 67 -0.96 -0.14 5.71
C GLY A 67 -0.29 0.09 7.07
N ASP A 68 -0.71 -0.64 8.11
CA ASP A 68 -0.11 -0.53 9.44
C ASP A 68 1.32 -1.09 9.44
N VAL A 69 2.16 -0.51 10.28
CA VAL A 69 3.58 -0.87 10.38
C VAL A 69 3.73 -2.16 11.17
N VAL A 70 4.28 -3.18 10.53
CA VAL A 70 4.69 -4.43 11.20
C VAL A 70 5.96 -4.16 11.99
N MET A 71 5.99 -4.58 13.25
CA MET A 71 7.14 -4.45 14.15
C MET A 71 8.22 -5.51 13.84
N VAL A 72 8.75 -5.45 12.62
CA VAL A 72 9.91 -6.27 12.21
C VAL A 72 11.15 -5.89 13.04
N PRO A 73 12.16 -6.78 13.16
CA PRO A 73 13.32 -6.54 14.02
C PRO A 73 13.98 -5.15 13.92
N PRO A 74 14.27 -4.59 12.72
CA PRO A 74 14.86 -3.25 12.64
C PRO A 74 13.93 -2.14 13.14
N VAL A 75 12.61 -2.28 12.97
CA VAL A 75 11.63 -1.29 13.45
C VAL A 75 11.50 -1.35 14.97
N ARG A 76 11.59 -2.56 15.57
CA ARG A 76 11.63 -2.71 17.05
C ARG A 76 12.85 -2.03 17.66
N ASP A 77 14.03 -2.27 17.08
CA ASP A 77 15.28 -1.57 17.44
C ASP A 77 15.13 -0.04 17.30
N ALA A 78 14.52 0.43 16.21
CA ALA A 78 14.26 1.86 16.03
C ALA A 78 13.31 2.45 17.10
N ARG A 79 12.32 1.67 17.55
CA ARG A 79 11.46 2.07 18.67
C ARG A 79 12.24 2.17 19.97
N GLU A 80 13.11 1.19 20.25
CA GLU A 80 13.97 1.18 21.45
C GLU A 80 14.95 2.36 21.46
N ARG A 81 15.44 2.79 20.28
CA ARG A 81 16.26 3.99 20.12
C ARG A 81 15.46 5.31 20.16
N GLY A 82 14.13 5.25 20.25
CA GLY A 82 13.28 6.44 20.30
C GLY A 82 13.30 7.27 19.01
N VAL A 83 13.45 6.65 17.84
CA VAL A 83 13.50 7.38 16.55
C VAL A 83 12.20 7.32 15.76
N LEU A 84 11.20 6.55 16.22
CA LEU A 84 9.90 6.40 15.55
C LEU A 84 8.93 7.55 15.90
N HIS A 85 9.41 8.79 15.80
CA HIS A 85 8.61 10.00 15.99
C HIS A 85 8.33 10.65 14.65
N ALA A 86 7.05 10.71 14.29
CA ALA A 86 6.63 11.27 13.03
C ALA A 86 6.04 12.68 13.19
N VAL A 87 6.40 13.58 12.28
CA VAL A 87 5.83 14.92 12.16
C VAL A 87 4.85 14.98 10.99
N ARG A 88 4.05 16.05 10.93
CA ARG A 88 3.10 16.30 9.85
C ARG A 88 3.79 16.90 8.61
N PRO A 89 3.15 16.85 7.43
CA PRO A 89 3.74 17.37 6.19
C PRO A 89 4.15 18.84 6.31
N PHE A 90 5.34 19.14 5.77
CA PHE A 90 5.81 20.50 5.54
C PHE A 90 4.99 21.16 4.40
N VAL A 91 5.05 22.50 4.32
CA VAL A 91 4.24 23.29 3.38
C VAL A 91 4.94 23.42 2.02
N ARG A 92 6.27 23.62 2.02
CA ARG A 92 7.06 23.78 0.79
C ARG A 92 8.53 23.44 1.02
N PHE A 93 9.22 23.15 -0.07
CA PHE A 93 10.69 23.11 -0.09
C PHE A 93 11.30 24.52 -0.17
N THR A 94 12.54 24.61 0.29
CA THR A 94 13.49 25.69 0.00
C THR A 94 14.67 25.10 -0.77
N GLU A 95 15.65 25.94 -1.14
CA GLU A 95 16.86 25.48 -1.83
C GLU A 95 17.65 24.45 -0.99
N HIS A 96 17.57 24.53 0.34
CA HIS A 96 18.36 23.71 1.26
C HIS A 96 17.52 23.00 2.34
N GLY A 97 16.20 22.98 2.24
CA GLY A 97 15.35 22.52 3.34
C GLY A 97 13.85 22.53 3.06
N VAL A 98 13.08 22.57 4.14
CA VAL A 98 11.62 22.63 4.12
C VAL A 98 11.08 23.64 5.14
N VAL A 99 9.94 24.25 4.81
CA VAL A 99 9.19 25.14 5.71
C VAL A 99 7.97 24.42 6.25
N TRP A 100 7.83 24.42 7.57
CA TRP A 100 6.73 23.79 8.30
C TRP A 100 5.50 24.70 8.39
N ALA A 101 4.38 24.14 8.85
CA ALA A 101 3.10 24.85 8.93
C ALA A 101 3.11 26.02 9.93
N ASP A 102 3.99 25.97 10.94
CA ASP A 102 4.21 27.05 11.91
C ASP A 102 5.15 28.15 11.39
N GLY A 103 5.67 28.01 10.16
CA GLY A 103 6.60 28.95 9.53
C GLY A 103 8.07 28.71 9.85
N SER A 104 8.40 27.76 10.72
CA SER A 104 9.79 27.37 10.97
C SER A 104 10.40 26.67 9.74
N GLU A 105 11.72 26.74 9.62
CA GLU A 105 12.47 26.10 8.53
C GLU A 105 13.45 25.07 9.11
N SER A 106 13.60 23.94 8.42
CA SER A 106 14.61 22.93 8.75
C SER A 106 15.46 22.62 7.52
N PRO A 107 16.81 22.60 7.65
CA PRO A 107 17.69 22.17 6.58
C PRO A 107 17.52 20.67 6.31
N VAL A 108 17.69 20.27 5.05
CA VAL A 108 17.53 18.89 4.60
C VAL A 108 18.52 18.59 3.49
N ASP A 109 19.50 17.73 3.78
CA ASP A 109 20.49 17.31 2.78
C ASP A 109 19.93 16.31 1.77
N ALA A 110 19.03 15.43 2.22
CA ALA A 110 18.45 14.37 1.40
C ALA A 110 17.02 14.03 1.82
N VAL A 111 16.19 13.70 0.83
CA VAL A 111 14.82 13.24 1.00
C VAL A 111 14.66 11.86 0.38
N ILE A 112 14.12 10.91 1.15
CA ILE A 112 13.69 9.60 0.64
C ILE A 112 12.16 9.56 0.61
N TRP A 113 11.62 9.36 -0.59
CA TRP A 113 10.18 9.30 -0.84
C TRP A 113 9.65 7.87 -0.70
N CYS A 114 9.09 7.59 0.47
CA CYS A 114 8.35 6.36 0.78
C CYS A 114 6.85 6.54 0.55
N THR A 115 6.46 7.30 -0.48
CA THR A 115 5.07 7.74 -0.75
C THR A 115 4.25 6.76 -1.61
N GLY A 116 4.70 5.51 -1.71
CA GLY A 116 4.02 4.45 -2.46
C GLY A 116 4.22 4.54 -3.97
N PHE A 117 3.38 3.79 -4.69
CA PHE A 117 3.50 3.56 -6.13
C PHE A 117 2.14 3.67 -6.83
N ARG A 118 2.18 3.91 -8.14
CA ARG A 118 1.03 3.76 -9.05
C ARG A 118 1.16 2.45 -9.83
N PRO A 119 0.04 1.85 -10.30
CA PRO A 119 0.13 0.62 -11.09
C PRO A 119 0.81 0.90 -12.44
N ALA A 120 1.67 -0.02 -12.88
CA ALA A 120 2.45 0.11 -14.11
C ALA A 120 1.61 -0.29 -15.34
N LEU A 121 0.67 0.57 -15.76
CA LEU A 121 -0.33 0.26 -16.79
C LEU A 121 -0.12 1.03 -18.10
N SER A 122 1.06 1.62 -18.33
CA SER A 122 1.35 2.39 -19.56
C SER A 122 1.13 1.60 -20.85
N HIS A 123 1.35 0.28 -20.80
CA HIS A 123 1.12 -0.64 -21.91
C HIS A 123 -0.38 -0.76 -22.32
N LEU A 124 -1.30 -0.32 -21.46
CA LEU A 124 -2.74 -0.33 -21.72
C LEU A 124 -3.27 1.02 -22.24
N ALA A 125 -2.43 2.04 -22.37
CA ALA A 125 -2.86 3.40 -22.72
C ALA A 125 -3.61 3.47 -24.07
N ALA A 126 -3.27 2.59 -25.02
CA ALA A 126 -3.93 2.53 -26.32
C ALA A 126 -5.34 1.90 -26.29
N LEU A 127 -5.74 1.29 -25.18
CA LEU A 127 -7.03 0.59 -25.04
C LEU A 127 -8.15 1.47 -24.46
N ASP A 128 -7.86 2.73 -24.12
CA ASP A 128 -8.83 3.67 -23.50
C ASP A 128 -9.49 3.14 -22.21
N VAL A 129 -8.76 2.31 -21.47
CA VAL A 129 -9.20 1.67 -20.21
C VAL A 129 -8.72 2.40 -18.96
N LEU A 130 -7.79 3.35 -19.10
CA LEU A 130 -7.19 4.06 -17.99
C LEU A 130 -8.10 5.20 -17.53
N GLU A 131 -8.43 5.20 -16.25
CA GLU A 131 -9.18 6.26 -15.59
C GLU A 131 -8.24 7.40 -15.13
N ALA A 132 -8.83 8.52 -14.69
CA ALA A 132 -8.08 9.69 -14.25
C ALA A 132 -7.12 9.44 -13.08
N ASP A 133 -7.38 8.41 -12.26
CA ASP A 133 -6.51 7.99 -11.15
C ASP A 133 -5.37 7.04 -11.59
N GLY A 134 -5.30 6.72 -12.89
CA GLY A 134 -4.32 5.82 -13.48
C GLY A 134 -4.62 4.33 -13.30
N ARG A 135 -5.83 3.97 -12.83
CA ARG A 135 -6.30 2.59 -12.69
C ARG A 135 -7.21 2.20 -13.85
N VAL A 136 -7.67 0.96 -13.83
CA VAL A 136 -8.72 0.45 -14.73
C VAL A 136 -9.95 0.13 -13.89
N ALA A 137 -11.14 0.51 -14.35
CA ALA A 137 -12.38 0.07 -13.72
C ALA A 137 -12.53 -1.46 -13.85
N VAL A 138 -12.69 -2.15 -12.72
CA VAL A 138 -12.74 -3.62 -12.68
C VAL A 138 -13.91 -4.16 -11.85
N ALA A 139 -14.52 -5.23 -12.35
CA ALA A 139 -15.37 -6.12 -11.57
C ALA A 139 -14.52 -7.29 -11.07
N GLY A 140 -14.12 -7.25 -9.79
CA GLY A 140 -13.13 -8.17 -9.24
C GLY A 140 -11.75 -7.93 -9.86
N THR A 141 -11.39 -8.71 -10.86
CA THR A 141 -10.14 -8.55 -11.63
C THR A 141 -10.38 -8.23 -13.10
N ARG A 142 -11.62 -8.33 -13.59
CA ARG A 142 -11.95 -8.15 -14.99
C ARG A 142 -12.22 -6.70 -15.32
N ALA A 143 -11.59 -6.16 -16.37
CA ALA A 143 -11.84 -4.81 -16.82
C ALA A 143 -13.27 -4.64 -17.34
N GLU A 144 -13.95 -3.56 -16.95
CA GLU A 144 -15.33 -3.30 -17.35
C GLU A 144 -15.44 -2.92 -18.83
N LYS A 145 -14.49 -2.12 -19.32
CA LYS A 145 -14.48 -1.62 -20.71
C LYS A 145 -14.01 -2.64 -21.74
N VAL A 146 -13.16 -3.60 -21.33
CA VAL A 146 -12.58 -4.60 -22.24
C VAL A 146 -12.79 -6.00 -21.64
N PRO A 147 -13.83 -6.74 -22.07
CA PRO A 147 -14.19 -8.02 -21.47
C PRO A 147 -13.12 -9.13 -21.54
N ALA A 148 -12.10 -8.97 -22.38
CA ALA A 148 -10.97 -9.88 -22.54
C ALA A 148 -9.71 -9.45 -21.76
N LEU A 149 -9.82 -8.45 -20.89
CA LEU A 149 -8.72 -7.91 -20.10
C LEU A 149 -8.95 -8.17 -18.61
N TRP A 150 -7.93 -8.69 -17.93
CA TRP A 150 -7.90 -8.89 -16.49
C TRP A 150 -6.65 -8.25 -15.87
N LEU A 151 -6.78 -7.75 -14.65
CA LEU A 151 -5.73 -7.09 -13.88
C LEU A 151 -5.60 -7.80 -12.52
N VAL A 152 -4.41 -8.32 -12.23
CA VAL A 152 -4.15 -9.14 -11.04
C VAL A 152 -2.96 -8.59 -10.27
N GLY A 153 -3.12 -8.41 -8.96
CA GLY A 153 -2.01 -8.15 -8.04
C GLY A 153 -1.56 -6.69 -7.93
N TYR A 154 -2.33 -5.73 -8.43
CA TYR A 154 -1.97 -4.30 -8.41
C TYR A 154 -2.32 -3.58 -7.10
N GLY A 155 -3.06 -4.22 -6.19
CA GLY A 155 -3.42 -3.67 -4.88
C GLY A 155 -4.86 -3.99 -4.50
N GLU A 156 -5.35 -3.36 -3.43
CA GLU A 156 -6.73 -3.59 -2.93
C GLU A 156 -7.81 -3.46 -4.02
N TRP A 157 -7.60 -2.58 -5.00
CA TRP A 157 -8.56 -2.31 -6.08
C TRP A 157 -8.68 -3.46 -7.10
N THR A 158 -7.66 -4.33 -7.22
CA THR A 158 -7.75 -5.59 -7.98
C THR A 158 -8.05 -6.79 -7.08
N GLY A 159 -8.53 -6.53 -5.86
CA GLY A 159 -8.85 -7.52 -4.85
C GLY A 159 -8.01 -7.36 -3.59
N SER A 160 -8.66 -7.59 -2.45
CA SER A 160 -8.04 -7.39 -1.14
C SER A 160 -6.80 -8.29 -0.94
N ALA A 161 -5.74 -7.68 -0.40
CA ALA A 161 -4.40 -8.21 -0.24
C ALA A 161 -3.72 -8.71 -1.54
N SER A 162 -4.24 -8.39 -2.73
CA SER A 162 -3.73 -8.96 -3.98
C SER A 162 -2.29 -8.55 -4.30
N ALA A 163 -1.82 -7.40 -3.81
CA ALA A 163 -0.41 -6.98 -3.93
C ALA A 163 0.50 -7.59 -2.85
N THR A 164 0.19 -8.80 -2.40
CA THR A 164 1.03 -9.57 -1.46
C THR A 164 1.23 -10.99 -1.96
N LEU A 165 2.36 -11.62 -1.62
CA LEU A 165 2.69 -12.97 -2.07
C LEU A 165 1.60 -14.00 -1.73
N VAL A 166 1.04 -13.92 -0.53
CA VAL A 166 0.00 -14.87 -0.09
C VAL A 166 -1.37 -14.47 -0.63
N GLY A 167 -1.70 -13.17 -0.62
CA GLY A 167 -3.03 -12.69 -1.01
C GLY A 167 -3.32 -12.80 -2.50
N VAL A 168 -2.31 -12.70 -3.38
CA VAL A 168 -2.50 -12.75 -4.84
C VAL A 168 -3.06 -14.09 -5.33
N ALA A 169 -2.75 -15.20 -4.63
CA ALA A 169 -3.12 -16.55 -5.06
C ALA A 169 -4.64 -16.72 -5.23
N ARG A 170 -5.43 -16.02 -4.41
CA ARG A 170 -6.90 -16.06 -4.48
C ARG A 170 -7.40 -15.41 -5.78
N THR A 171 -7.01 -14.17 -6.04
CA THR A 171 -7.44 -13.43 -7.23
C THR A 171 -6.90 -14.06 -8.50
N ALA A 172 -5.68 -14.59 -8.48
CA ALA A 172 -5.11 -15.30 -9.61
C ALA A 172 -5.93 -16.56 -9.98
N ARG A 173 -6.35 -17.35 -8.99
CA ARG A 173 -7.19 -18.54 -9.21
C ARG A 173 -8.53 -18.19 -9.83
N SER A 174 -9.27 -17.25 -9.24
CA SER A 174 -10.58 -16.84 -9.77
C SER A 174 -10.47 -16.21 -11.16
N THR A 175 -9.39 -15.47 -11.43
CA THR A 175 -9.11 -14.91 -12.76
C THR A 175 -8.91 -16.03 -13.80
N ALA A 176 -8.13 -17.05 -13.46
CA ALA A 176 -7.88 -18.17 -14.38
C ALA A 176 -9.16 -18.97 -14.68
N GLU A 177 -10.02 -19.17 -13.66
CA GLU A 177 -11.34 -19.80 -13.82
C GLU A 177 -12.25 -18.98 -14.73
N GLU A 178 -12.29 -17.65 -14.55
CA GLU A 178 -13.10 -16.75 -15.38
C GLU A 178 -12.60 -16.68 -16.83
N ILE A 179 -11.28 -16.62 -17.05
CA ILE A 179 -10.68 -16.67 -18.38
C ILE A 179 -11.02 -17.99 -19.07
N SER A 180 -10.91 -19.12 -18.36
CA SER A 180 -11.26 -20.45 -18.91
C SER A 180 -12.72 -20.50 -19.38
N ALA A 181 -13.65 -19.98 -18.56
CA ALA A 181 -15.05 -19.88 -18.91
C ALA A 181 -15.30 -18.93 -20.09
N TYR A 182 -14.63 -17.78 -20.13
CA TYR A 182 -14.72 -16.82 -21.22
C TYR A 182 -14.28 -17.43 -22.56
N LEU A 183 -13.16 -18.16 -22.57
CA LEU A 183 -12.66 -18.86 -23.75
C LEU A 183 -13.61 -19.99 -24.21
N ALA A 184 -14.14 -20.78 -23.26
CA ALA A 184 -15.07 -21.86 -23.57
C ALA A 184 -16.41 -21.37 -24.16
N SER A 185 -16.82 -20.14 -23.82
CA SER A 185 -18.08 -19.54 -24.30
C SER A 185 -18.05 -19.14 -25.79
N GLY A 186 -16.90 -19.23 -26.46
CA GLY A 186 -16.76 -18.85 -27.86
C GLY A 186 -16.83 -17.33 -28.10
N ALA A 187 -16.74 -16.53 -27.04
CA ALA A 187 -16.75 -15.06 -27.08
C ALA A 187 -15.53 -14.44 -27.80
N ILE A 188 -14.56 -15.27 -28.18
CA ILE A 188 -13.47 -14.92 -29.10
C ILE A 188 -13.75 -15.63 -30.44
N ARG A 189 -14.65 -15.06 -31.25
CA ARG A 189 -14.77 -15.34 -32.68
C ARG A 189 -14.87 -14.03 -33.42
#